data_AF-A0A849W3S1-F1
#
_entry.id   AF-A0A849W3S1-F1
#
_cell.length_a   1.000
_cell.length_b   1.000
_cell.length_c   1.000
_cell.angle_alpha   90.00
_cell.angle_beta   90.00
_cell.angle_gamma   90.00
#
_symmetry.space_group_name_H-M   'P 1'
#
loop_
_entity.id
_entity.type
_entity.pdbx_description
1 polymer ?
#
loop_
_entity_poly.entity_id
_entity_poly.type
_entity_poly.pdbx_seq_one_letter_code
_entity_poly.pdbx_strand_id
1 'polypeptide(L)'
;MINDGPVNFKDILKNKQALKPPAHPWQDLALRIIDELGIPSFKRNSVFKVCKELPRPMVEKALNDTKELVKDGENWKYFFKIIGTIQNKKTAFEPKNSPKNK
;
A
#
# COMPACT_ATOMS: atom_id res chain seq x y z
N MET A 1 3.78 34.41 36.06
CA MET A 1 4.59 34.08 34.88
C MET A 1 4.49 32.58 34.65
N ILE A 2 3.88 32.14 33.55
CA ILE A 2 3.69 30.73 33.22
C ILE A 2 4.92 30.26 32.44
N ASN A 3 5.61 29.23 32.95
CA ASN A 3 6.74 28.60 32.28
C ASN A 3 6.23 27.60 31.25
N ASP A 4 6.34 27.92 29.96
CA ASP A 4 6.14 26.97 28.86
C ASP A 4 7.47 26.26 28.59
N GLY A 5 7.61 25.05 29.15
CA GLY A 5 8.74 24.15 28.86
C GLY A 5 8.62 23.53 27.47
N PRO A 6 9.73 23.14 26.82
CA PRO A 6 9.71 22.61 25.46
C PRO A 6 8.91 21.31 25.39
N VAL A 7 7.82 21.32 24.63
CA VAL A 7 6.97 20.16 24.35
C VAL A 7 7.82 18.99 23.85
N ASN A 8 7.84 17.89 24.62
CA ASN A 8 8.60 16.70 24.29
C ASN A 8 7.95 15.98 23.09
N PHE A 9 8.66 15.90 21.97
CA PHE A 9 8.22 15.18 20.76
C PHE A 9 7.79 13.71 21.03
N LYS A 10 8.28 13.11 22.13
CA LYS A 10 7.87 11.78 22.58
C LYS A 10 6.41 11.69 23.05
N ASP A 11 5.83 12.77 23.58
CA ASP A 11 4.43 12.80 24.04
C ASP A 11 3.46 12.96 22.86
N ILE A 12 3.85 13.68 21.82
CA ILE A 12 3.05 13.85 20.60
C ILE A 12 2.87 12.52 19.85
N LEU A 13 3.85 11.62 19.91
CA LEU A 13 3.79 10.33 19.22
C LEU A 13 2.94 9.27 19.96
N LYS A 14 2.76 9.39 21.28
CA LYS A 14 2.02 8.40 22.09
C LYS A 14 0.50 8.50 21.96
N ASN A 15 -0.04 9.60 21.44
CA ASN A 15 -1.50 9.82 21.38
C ASN A 15 -2.14 9.47 20.02
N LYS A 16 -1.50 8.65 19.17
CA LYS A 16 -2.18 8.08 17.99
C LYS A 16 -3.10 6.93 18.40
N GLN A 17 -4.19 7.25 19.08
CA GLN A 17 -5.37 6.39 19.02
C GLN A 17 -5.87 6.44 17.58
N ALA A 18 -5.48 5.43 16.79
CA ALA A 18 -5.89 5.29 15.41
C ALA A 18 -7.39 4.95 15.40
N LEU A 19 -8.23 5.99 15.48
CA LEU A 19 -9.64 5.91 15.13
C LEU A 19 -9.66 5.42 13.68
N LYS A 20 -9.92 4.12 13.48
CA LYS A 20 -9.83 3.49 12.15
C LYS A 20 -10.79 4.27 11.24
N PRO A 21 -10.27 5.08 10.29
CA PRO A 21 -11.13 5.81 9.37
C PRO A 21 -11.97 4.78 8.59
N PRO A 22 -13.13 5.16 8.04
CA PRO A 22 -13.99 4.25 7.26
C PRO A 22 -13.11 3.50 6.27
N ALA A 23 -12.97 2.19 6.47
CA ALA A 23 -11.94 1.39 5.83
C ALA A 23 -12.15 1.47 4.33
N HIS A 24 -11.32 2.27 3.64
CA HIS A 24 -11.39 2.27 2.19
C HIS A 24 -11.01 0.86 1.72
N PRO A 25 -11.73 0.28 0.75
CA PRO A 25 -11.53 -1.11 0.35
C PRO A 25 -10.11 -1.43 -0.10
N TRP A 26 -9.35 -0.43 -0.56
CA TRP A 26 -7.94 -0.55 -0.92
C TRP A 26 -6.98 -0.54 0.27
N GLN A 27 -7.35 0.07 1.41
CA GLN A 27 -6.55 0.06 2.64
C GLN A 27 -6.60 -1.31 3.29
N ASP A 28 -7.79 -1.90 3.37
CA ASP A 28 -7.99 -3.26 3.89
C ASP A 28 -7.22 -4.29 3.04
N LEU A 29 -7.32 -4.16 1.71
CA LEU A 29 -6.52 -4.96 0.78
C LEU A 29 -5.02 -4.82 1.01
N ALA A 30 -4.51 -3.60 1.21
CA ALA A 30 -3.10 -3.36 1.47
C ALA A 30 -2.65 -4.01 2.79
N LEU A 31 -3.45 -3.89 3.85
CA LEU A 31 -3.17 -4.50 5.15
C LEU A 31 -3.13 -6.03 5.04
N ARG A 32 -4.09 -6.63 4.32
CA ARG A 32 -4.14 -8.06 4.06
C ARG A 32 -2.89 -8.56 3.31
N ILE A 33 -2.44 -7.82 2.29
CA ILE A 33 -1.24 -8.18 1.52
C ILE A 33 0.02 -8.08 2.38
N ILE A 34 0.11 -7.04 3.23
CA ILE A 34 1.25 -6.85 4.13
C ILE A 34 1.37 -8.04 5.09
N ASP A 35 0.23 -8.52 5.61
CA ASP A 35 0.16 -9.66 6.51
C ASP A 35 0.50 -10.97 5.79
N GLU A 36 -0.16 -11.26 4.66
CA GLU A 36 0.03 -12.49 3.87
C GLU A 36 1.45 -12.66 3.31
N LEU A 37 2.06 -11.59 2.80
CA LEU A 37 3.39 -11.66 2.19
C LEU A 37 4.52 -11.35 3.19
N GLY A 38 4.19 -11.06 4.45
CA GLY A 38 5.17 -10.68 5.47
C GLY A 38 5.98 -9.43 5.11
N ILE A 39 5.32 -8.38 4.59
CA ILE A 39 6.02 -7.21 4.05
C ILE A 39 6.62 -6.37 5.20
N PRO A 40 7.94 -6.09 5.15
CA PRO A 40 8.58 -5.31 6.19
C PRO A 40 8.11 -3.85 6.19
N SER A 41 8.17 -3.21 7.35
CA SER A 41 7.60 -1.88 7.60
C SER A 41 8.03 -0.80 6.59
N PHE A 42 9.28 -0.85 6.11
CA PHE A 42 9.81 0.12 5.15
C PHE A 42 9.17 0.04 3.76
N LYS A 43 8.55 -1.10 3.39
CA LYS A 43 7.86 -1.29 2.12
C LYS A 43 6.34 -1.15 2.22
N ARG A 44 5.77 -1.06 3.43
CA ARG A 44 4.32 -0.92 3.63
C ARG A 44 3.75 0.28 2.85
N ASN A 45 4.43 1.43 2.90
CA ASN A 45 4.01 2.62 2.13
C ASN A 45 3.93 2.34 0.62
N SER A 46 4.84 1.54 0.07
CA SER A 46 4.79 1.15 -1.34
C SER A 46 3.58 0.26 -1.63
N VAL A 47 3.19 -0.64 -0.73
CA VAL A 47 1.98 -1.47 -0.88
C VAL A 47 0.72 -0.61 -0.89
N PHE A 48 0.62 0.34 0.05
CA PHE A 48 -0.50 1.28 0.09
C PHE A 48 -0.59 2.11 -1.19
N LYS A 49 0.55 2.60 -1.71
CA LYS A 49 0.59 3.33 -2.98
C LYS A 49 0.09 2.46 -4.13
N VAL A 50 0.58 1.23 -4.24
CA VAL A 50 0.17 0.28 -5.29
C VAL A 50 -1.32 -0.02 -5.22
N CYS A 51 -1.88 -0.29 -4.04
CA CYS A 51 -3.30 -0.56 -3.86
C CYS A 51 -4.19 0.66 -4.18
N LYS A 52 -3.63 1.87 -4.07
CA LYS A 52 -4.31 3.12 -4.44
C LYS A 52 -4.25 3.42 -5.94
N GLU A 53 -3.12 3.12 -6.60
CA GLU A 53 -2.89 3.46 -8.02
C GLU A 53 -3.34 2.38 -9.00
N LEU A 54 -3.41 1.13 -8.55
CA LEU A 54 -3.86 0.00 -9.36
C LEU A 54 -5.28 -0.43 -8.99
N PRO A 55 -6.08 -0.87 -9.96
CA PRO A 55 -7.39 -1.44 -9.68
C PRO A 55 -7.22 -2.73 -8.89
N ARG A 56 -8.09 -2.92 -7.89
CA ARG A 56 -8.18 -4.11 -7.04
C ARG A 56 -7.94 -5.46 -7.77
N PRO A 57 -8.60 -5.77 -8.91
CA PRO A 57 -8.38 -7.05 -9.61
C PRO A 57 -6.92 -7.26 -10.08
N MET A 58 -6.18 -6.20 -10.43
CA MET A 58 -4.76 -6.35 -10.80
C MET A 58 -3.90 -6.70 -9.59
N VAL A 59 -4.19 -6.09 -8.44
CA VAL A 59 -3.48 -6.33 -7.20
C VAL A 59 -3.77 -7.73 -6.67
N GLU A 60 -5.04 -8.16 -6.70
CA GLU A 60 -5.44 -9.53 -6.33
C GLU A 60 -4.82 -10.58 -7.25
N LYS A 61 -4.77 -10.33 -8.56
CA LYS A 61 -4.07 -11.22 -9.49
C LYS A 61 -2.58 -11.31 -9.16
N ALA A 62 -1.91 -10.17 -8.92
CA ALA A 62 -0.49 -10.15 -8.58
C ALA A 62 -0.21 -10.89 -7.26
N LEU A 63 -1.10 -10.77 -6.28
CA LEU A 63 -1.03 -11.53 -5.03
C LEU A 63 -1.16 -13.03 -5.30
N ASN A 64 -2.14 -13.46 -6.10
CA ASN A 64 -2.34 -14.88 -6.41
C ASN A 64 -1.14 -15.48 -7.17
N ASP A 65 -0.67 -14.80 -8.22
CA ASP A 65 0.53 -15.17 -8.98
C ASP A 65 1.74 -15.35 -8.02
N THR A 66 1.92 -14.42 -7.08
CA THR A 66 3.02 -14.50 -6.09
C THR A 66 2.88 -15.73 -5.21
N LYS A 67 1.67 -16.06 -4.75
CA LYS A 67 1.39 -17.22 -3.90
C LYS A 67 1.59 -18.56 -4.63
N GLU A 68 1.25 -18.62 -5.92
CA GLU A 68 1.44 -19.83 -6.73
C GLU A 68 2.91 -20.06 -7.07
N LEU A 69 3.67 -18.99 -7.32
CA LEU A 69 5.06 -19.06 -7.76
C LEU A 69 6.07 -19.25 -6.63
N VAL A 70 5.78 -18.74 -5.42
CA VAL A 70 6.75 -18.77 -4.31
C VAL A 70 6.23 -19.63 -3.17
N LYS A 71 6.82 -20.82 -3.01
CA LYS A 71 6.53 -21.75 -1.92
C LYS A 71 7.41 -21.53 -0.68
N ASP A 72 8.57 -20.89 -0.83
CA ASP A 72 9.51 -20.61 0.26
C ASP A 72 10.36 -19.36 -0.09
N GLY A 73 10.44 -18.36 0.82
CA GLY A 73 11.33 -17.20 0.67
C GLY A 73 10.68 -15.81 0.49
N GLU A 74 11.32 -14.96 -0.31
CA GLU A 74 11.08 -13.50 -0.37
C GLU A 74 9.87 -13.10 -1.23
N ASN A 75 8.69 -13.54 -0.83
CA ASN A 75 7.42 -13.37 -1.56
C ASN A 75 7.14 -11.91 -1.96
N TRP A 76 7.47 -10.96 -1.08
CA TRP A 76 7.25 -9.53 -1.33
C TRP A 76 8.06 -9.00 -2.52
N LYS A 77 9.28 -9.52 -2.78
CA LYS A 77 10.10 -9.06 -3.92
C LYS A 77 9.46 -9.43 -5.25
N TYR A 78 8.94 -10.65 -5.35
CA TYR A 78 8.23 -11.12 -6.54
C TYR A 78 6.95 -10.34 -6.77
N PHE A 79 6.18 -10.07 -5.70
CA PHE A 79 5.00 -9.21 -5.79
C PHE A 79 5.36 -7.85 -6.39
N PHE A 80 6.37 -7.15 -5.87
CA PHE A 80 6.78 -5.86 -6.44
C PHE A 80 7.32 -5.96 -7.87
N LYS A 81 7.96 -7.08 -8.24
CA LYS A 81 8.40 -7.32 -9.62
C LYS A 81 7.21 -7.42 -10.58
N ILE A 82 6.19 -8.21 -10.24
CA ILE A 82 4.96 -8.36 -11.03
C ILE A 82 4.25 -7.01 -11.16
N ILE A 83 4.10 -6.29 -10.04
CA ILE A 83 3.52 -4.95 -10.02
C ILE A 83 4.32 -3.99 -10.92
N GLY A 84 5.65 -4.02 -10.85
CA GLY A 84 6.51 -3.23 -11.73
C GLY A 84 6.30 -3.55 -13.20
N THR A 85 6.14 -4.83 -13.55
CA THR A 85 5.80 -5.25 -14.93
C THR A 85 4.42 -4.75 -15.37
N ILE A 86 3.42 -4.79 -14.48
CA ILE A 86 2.07 -4.26 -14.76
C ILE A 86 2.11 -2.75 -14.96
N GLN A 87 2.82 -2.02 -14.11
CA GLN A 87 2.99 -0.56 -14.23
C GLN A 87 3.70 -0.18 -15.54
N ASN A 88 4.70 -0.96 -15.96
CA ASN A 88 5.38 -0.75 -17.23
C ASN A 88 4.46 -0.99 -18.44
N LYS A 89 3.57 -1.99 -18.36
CA LYS A 89 2.53 -2.24 -19.37
C LYS A 89 1.44 -1.17 -19.41
N LYS A 90 1.12 -0.51 -18.28
CA LYS A 90 0.10 0.54 -18.22
C LYS A 90 0.41 1.70 -19.17
N THR A 91 1.69 2.03 -19.35
CA THR A 91 2.15 3.06 -20.30
C THR A 91 1.83 2.73 -21.77
N ALA A 92 1.58 1.45 -22.09
CA ALA A 92 1.27 1.01 -23.46
C ALA A 92 -0.24 0.90 -23.75
N PHE A 93 -1.13 1.05 -22.76
CA PHE A 93 -2.56 0.75 -22.93
C PHE A 93 -3.51 1.71 -22.20
N GLU A 94 -3.23 3.02 -22.23
CA GLU A 94 -4.26 4.03 -21.92
C GLU A 94 -4.85 4.62 -23.21
N PRO A 95 -6.10 4.29 -23.60
CA PRO A 95 -6.94 5.24 -24.30
C PRO A 95 -7.35 6.34 -23.32
N LYS A 96 -6.97 7.58 -23.63
CA LYS A 96 -7.40 8.79 -22.92
C LYS A 96 -8.92 8.80 -22.73
N ASN A 97 -9.40 8.80 -21.49
CA ASN A 97 -10.70 9.41 -21.20
C ASN A 97 -10.76 9.95 -19.77
N SER A 98 -10.41 11.22 -19.62
CA SER A 98 -10.88 12.06 -18.51
C SER A 98 -12.28 12.57 -18.85
N PRO A 99 -13.19 12.57 -17.88
CA PRO A 99 -14.07 13.71 -17.72
C PRO A 99 -13.52 14.54 -16.56
N LYS A 100 -12.96 15.70 -16.90
CA LYS A 100 -12.89 16.85 -15.98
C LYS A 100 -14.34 17.20 -15.66
N ASN A 101 -14.75 17.15 -14.39
CA ASN A 101 -16.00 17.78 -13.99
C ASN A 101 -15.70 19.15 -13.36
N LYS A 102 -16.35 20.13 -13.99
CA LYS A 102 -16.28 21.58 -13.87
C LYS A 102 -16.82 22.10 -12.54
#